data_AF-A0A091AJS8-F1
#
_entry.id   AF-A0A091AJS8-F1
#
_cell.length_a   1.000
_cell.length_b   1.000
_cell.length_c   1.000
_cell.angle_alpha   90.00
_cell.angle_beta   90.00
_cell.angle_gamma   90.00
#
_symmetry.space_group_name_H-M   'P 1'
#
loop_
_entity.id
_entity.type
_entity.pdbx_description
1 polymer ?
#
loop_
_entity_poly.entity_id
_entity_poly.type
_entity_poly.pdbx_seq_one_letter_code
_entity_poly.pdbx_strand_id
1 'polypeptide(L)'
;MLIITTSQKEYFDESTSKFVDVPGRQIELEHSLISLSKWEAKWCKPFLAKEKKTNEQIRDYVKCMIISRNVPEKIEDIITDDQLTIINEYIDAPMTATTFGKTQQTGRQREVITSELIYYWMIALNIPFECQKWHLNRLLTLIRVCSIKNSPQKKMSRNEILAQNRALNAARRNQLQTKG
;
A
#
# COMPACT_ATOMS: atom_id res chain seq x y z
N MET A 1 -7.07 7.90 5.68
CA MET A 1 -6.23 8.90 6.33
C MET A 1 -5.92 8.46 7.74
N LEU A 2 -4.66 8.56 8.13
CA LEU A 2 -4.18 8.34 9.50
C LEU A 2 -3.90 9.69 10.15
N ILE A 3 -4.26 9.85 11.42
CA ILE A 3 -3.91 11.02 12.22
C ILE A 3 -3.01 10.55 13.36
N ILE A 4 -1.83 11.14 13.48
CA ILE A 4 -0.94 10.95 14.64
C ILE A 4 -0.81 12.26 15.41
N THR A 5 -0.70 12.17 16.73
CA THR A 5 -0.48 13.34 17.59
C THR A 5 0.95 13.29 18.11
N THR A 6 1.77 14.28 17.78
CA THR A 6 3.10 14.42 18.35
C THR A 6 3.04 15.19 19.65
N SER A 7 3.81 14.75 20.65
CA SER A 7 4.02 15.51 21.89
C SER A 7 4.95 16.70 21.64
N GLN A 8 4.88 17.71 22.51
CA GLN A 8 5.89 18.76 22.54
C GLN A 8 7.26 18.14 22.87
N LYS A 9 8.28 18.53 22.12
CA LYS A 9 9.66 18.10 22.33
C LYS A 9 10.60 19.28 22.15
N GLU A 10 11.58 19.36 23.03
CA GLU A 10 12.72 20.27 22.89
C GLU A 10 13.86 19.49 22.25
N TYR A 11 14.51 20.06 21.23
CA TYR A 11 15.73 19.49 20.66
C TYR A 11 16.81 20.55 20.55
N PHE A 12 18.06 20.11 20.65
CA PHE A 12 19.21 20.99 20.46
C PHE A 12 19.52 21.11 18.96
N ASP A 13 19.39 22.31 18.39
CA ASP A 13 19.74 22.57 17.01
C ASP A 13 21.24 22.91 16.91
N GLU A 14 22.05 21.95 16.48
CA GLU A 14 23.50 22.09 16.35
C GLU A 14 23.93 23.24 15.41
N SER A 15 23.10 23.60 14.43
CA SER A 15 23.43 24.68 13.49
C SER A 15 23.35 26.07 14.13
N THR A 16 22.49 26.22 15.14
CA THR A 16 22.26 27.49 15.84
C THR A 16 22.73 27.48 17.29
N SER A 17 23.19 26.33 17.78
CA SER A 17 23.55 26.07 19.18
C SER A 17 22.47 26.49 20.18
N LYS A 18 21.21 26.23 19.84
CA LYS A 18 20.04 26.61 20.65
C LYS A 18 19.09 25.44 20.85
N PHE A 19 18.43 25.42 22.00
CA PHE A 19 17.27 24.58 22.22
C PHE A 19 16.08 25.17 21.48
N VAL A 20 15.40 24.33 20.70
CA VAL A 20 14.22 24.68 19.93
C VAL A 20 13.06 23.84 20.44
N ASP A 21 12.01 24.51 20.91
CA ASP A 21 10.74 23.89 21.25
C ASP A 21 9.94 23.60 19.98
N VAL A 22 9.59 22.33 19.77
CA VAL A 22 8.60 21.94 18.78
C VAL A 22 7.29 21.67 19.50
N PRO A 23 6.25 22.50 19.28
CA PRO A 23 4.95 22.24 19.89
C PRO A 23 4.37 20.93 19.37
N GLY A 24 3.64 20.24 20.25
CA GLY A 24 2.86 19.08 19.86
C GLY A 24 1.79 19.45 18.84
N ARG A 25 1.53 18.58 17.88
CA ARG A 25 0.53 18.81 16.83
C ARG A 25 -0.08 17.52 16.32
N GLN A 26 -1.22 17.65 15.67
CA GLN A 26 -1.77 16.58 14.86
C GLN A 26 -1.19 16.63 13.46
N ILE A 27 -0.78 15.48 12.95
CA ILE A 27 -0.25 15.28 11.62
C ILE A 27 -1.16 14.29 10.91
N GLU A 28 -1.65 14.70 9.75
CA GLU A 28 -2.46 13.88 8.86
C GLU A 28 -1.55 13.24 7.81
N LEU A 29 -1.63 11.91 7.70
CA LEU A 29 -0.88 11.11 6.74
C LEU A 29 -1.80 10.30 5.85
N GLU A 30 -1.37 10.10 4.60
CA GLU A 30 -2.02 9.19 3.67
C GLU A 30 -1.01 8.40 2.85
N HIS A 31 -1.19 7.08 2.86
CA HIS A 31 -0.50 6.15 1.98
C HIS A 31 -1.23 6.17 0.63
N SER A 32 -0.86 7.08 -0.26
CA SER A 32 -1.57 7.36 -1.53
C SER A 32 -0.66 7.17 -2.74
N LEU A 33 -1.22 7.21 -3.95
CA LEU A 33 -0.42 7.23 -5.17
C LEU A 33 0.46 8.50 -5.26
N ILE A 34 -0.01 9.61 -4.69
CA ILE A 34 0.78 10.85 -4.59
C ILE A 34 2.01 10.63 -3.73
N SER A 35 1.86 10.05 -2.53
CA SER A 35 3.01 9.82 -1.64
C SER A 35 3.96 8.78 -2.21
N LEU A 36 3.43 7.75 -2.89
CA LEU A 36 4.22 6.79 -3.67
C LEU A 36 5.08 7.50 -4.72
N SER A 37 4.46 8.30 -5.59
CA SER A 37 5.13 8.98 -6.70
C SER A 37 6.21 9.96 -6.22
N LYS A 38 5.95 10.73 -5.16
CA LYS A 38 6.96 11.62 -4.53
C LYS A 38 8.19 10.84 -4.09
N TRP A 39 7.99 9.70 -3.43
CA TRP A 39 9.09 8.89 -2.93
C TRP A 39 9.88 8.23 -4.06
N GLU A 40 9.21 7.67 -5.06
CA GLU A 40 9.87 7.05 -6.21
C GLU A 40 10.67 8.07 -7.02
N ALA A 41 10.16 9.30 -7.17
CA ALA A 41 10.88 10.40 -7.81
C ALA A 41 12.14 10.81 -7.03
N LYS A 42 12.12 10.76 -5.69
CA LYS A 42 13.28 11.05 -4.85
C LYS A 42 14.36 9.96 -4.94
N TRP A 43 13.94 8.70 -4.85
CA TRP A 43 14.86 7.57 -4.68
C TRP A 43 15.21 6.87 -5.99
N CYS A 44 14.52 7.17 -7.09
CA CYS A 44 14.63 6.49 -8.39
C CYS A 44 14.52 4.96 -8.25
N LYS A 45 13.66 4.50 -7.33
CA LYS A 45 13.44 3.08 -7.03
C LYS A 45 11.95 2.76 -6.99
N PRO A 46 11.53 1.56 -7.43
CA PRO A 46 10.15 1.11 -7.29
C PRO A 46 9.80 0.82 -5.82
N PHE A 47 8.82 1.52 -5.27
CA PHE A 47 8.45 1.37 -3.87
C PHE A 47 7.84 0.00 -3.58
N LEU A 48 7.05 -0.56 -4.51
CA LEU A 48 6.37 -1.86 -4.34
C LEU A 48 7.25 -3.06 -4.69
N ALA A 49 8.55 -2.86 -4.92
CA ALA A 49 9.48 -3.96 -5.14
C ALA A 49 9.72 -4.78 -3.87
N LYS A 50 10.20 -6.02 -4.07
CA LYS A 50 10.52 -6.96 -2.97
C LYS A 50 11.76 -6.58 -2.17
N GLU A 51 12.56 -5.62 -2.65
CA GLU A 51 13.78 -5.18 -1.98
C GLU A 51 13.41 -4.53 -0.63
N LYS A 52 14.15 -4.88 0.42
CA LYS A 52 13.97 -4.26 1.73
C LYS A 52 14.41 -2.81 1.65
N LYS A 53 13.57 -1.90 2.15
CA LYS A 53 13.89 -0.48 2.25
C LYS A 53 14.81 -0.23 3.43
N THR A 54 15.71 0.73 3.30
CA THR A 54 16.55 1.20 4.42
C THR A 54 15.71 2.01 5.41
N ASN A 55 16.22 2.21 6.63
CA ASN A 55 15.52 3.03 7.63
C ASN A 55 15.31 4.48 7.14
N GLU A 56 16.30 5.04 6.44
CA GLU A 56 16.21 6.37 5.83
C GLU A 56 15.08 6.44 4.79
N GLN A 57 15.01 5.43 3.91
CA GLN A 57 13.96 5.30 2.90
C GLN A 57 12.57 5.21 3.52
N ILE A 58 12.42 4.48 4.63
CA ILE A 58 11.15 4.36 5.36
C ILE A 58 10.77 5.72 5.96
N ARG A 59 11.70 6.41 6.62
CA ARG A 59 11.44 7.75 7.20
C ARG A 59 11.04 8.77 6.13
N ASP A 60 11.74 8.78 5.00
CA ASP A 60 11.40 9.63 3.87
C ASP A 60 10.03 9.31 3.28
N TYR A 61 9.63 8.04 3.31
CA TYR A 61 8.28 7.67 2.87
C TYR A 61 7.20 8.27 3.76
N VAL A 62 7.42 8.24 5.07
CA VAL A 62 6.51 8.88 6.04
C VAL A 62 6.37 10.37 5.75
N LYS A 63 7.46 11.10 5.43
CA LYS A 63 7.36 12.49 4.96
C LYS A 63 6.47 12.65 3.75
N CYS A 64 6.65 11.78 2.76
CA CYS A 64 5.89 11.84 1.51
C CYS A 64 4.39 11.63 1.74
N MET A 65 4.01 10.91 2.80
CA MET A 65 2.62 10.66 3.21
C MET A 65 1.94 11.85 3.89
N ILE A 66 2.69 12.81 4.43
CA ILE A 66 2.11 13.94 5.17
C ILE A 66 1.30 14.84 4.23
N ILE A 67 0.04 15.10 4.60
CA ILE A 67 -0.87 16.01 3.89
C ILE A 67 -0.98 17.35 4.61
N SER A 68 -0.80 17.37 5.93
CA SER A 68 -0.85 18.59 6.74
C SER A 68 0.10 19.67 6.19
N ARG A 69 -0.38 20.92 6.19
CA ARG A 69 0.42 22.08 5.77
C ARG A 69 1.33 22.54 6.90
N ASN A 70 2.43 23.20 6.55
CA ASN A 70 3.38 23.82 7.50
C ASN A 70 3.95 22.84 8.53
N VAL A 71 4.33 21.65 8.06
CA VAL A 71 5.05 20.68 8.87
C VAL A 71 6.57 20.97 8.76
N PRO A 72 7.27 21.22 9.88
CA PRO A 72 8.72 21.34 10.00
C PRO A 72 9.45 20.21 9.32
N GLU A 73 10.60 20.57 8.76
CA GLU A 73 11.44 19.68 7.97
C GLU A 73 11.95 18.48 8.78
N LYS A 74 12.15 18.66 10.10
CA LYS A 74 12.61 17.64 11.06
C LYS A 74 11.47 16.80 11.66
N ILE A 75 10.41 16.54 10.90
CA ILE A 75 9.23 15.82 11.42
C ILE A 75 9.55 14.38 11.86
N GLU A 76 10.42 13.67 11.14
CA GLU A 76 10.87 12.32 11.52
C GLU A 76 11.64 12.25 12.83
N ASP A 77 12.24 13.34 13.30
CA ASP A 77 12.91 13.37 14.60
C ASP A 77 11.89 13.38 15.76
N ILE A 78 10.65 13.73 15.45
CA ILE A 78 9.56 13.84 16.41
C ILE A 78 8.76 12.53 16.45
N ILE A 79 8.68 11.81 15.33
CA ILE A 79 7.93 10.54 15.22
C ILE A 79 8.60 9.46 16.07
N THR A 80 7.83 8.88 16.99
CA THR A 80 8.30 7.79 17.86
C THR A 80 8.21 6.43 17.19
N ASP A 81 8.91 5.43 17.72
CA ASP A 81 8.85 4.05 17.22
C ASP A 81 7.43 3.46 17.31
N ASP A 82 6.67 3.80 18.36
CA ASP A 82 5.26 3.42 18.47
C ASP A 82 4.42 4.01 17.34
N GLN A 83 4.66 5.28 16.99
CA GLN A 83 3.97 5.93 15.87
C GLN A 83 4.38 5.33 14.53
N LEU A 84 5.65 4.96 14.35
CA LEU A 84 6.11 4.22 13.16
C LEU A 84 5.39 2.88 13.04
N THR A 85 5.17 2.18 14.15
CA THR A 85 4.42 0.92 14.16
C THR A 85 2.99 1.13 13.67
N ILE A 86 2.29 2.14 14.21
CA ILE A 86 0.93 2.51 13.76
C ILE A 86 0.89 2.89 12.27
N ILE A 87 1.90 3.63 11.80
CA ILE A 87 2.01 4.01 10.38
C ILE A 87 2.20 2.77 9.50
N ASN A 88 3.05 1.83 9.90
CA ASN A 88 3.26 0.59 9.14
C ASN A 88 1.98 -0.25 9.09
N GLU A 89 1.29 -0.43 10.22
CA GLU A 89 0.00 -1.11 10.26
C GLU A 89 -1.03 -0.44 9.33
N TYR A 90 -1.03 0.89 9.29
CA TYR A 90 -1.90 1.64 8.40
C TYR A 90 -1.55 1.42 6.92
N ILE A 91 -0.27 1.44 6.55
CA ILE A 91 0.21 1.17 5.18
C ILE A 91 -0.22 -0.24 4.72
N ASP A 92 -0.07 -1.22 5.60
CA ASP A 92 -0.39 -2.62 5.31
C ASP A 92 -1.91 -2.92 5.34
N ALA A 93 -2.72 -2.00 5.87
CA ALA A 93 -4.14 -2.21 5.97
C ALA A 93 -4.78 -2.33 4.56
N PRO A 94 -5.67 -3.33 4.34
CA PRO A 94 -6.24 -3.59 3.03
C PRO A 94 -7.16 -2.48 2.53
N MET A 95 -7.75 -1.69 3.44
CA MET A 95 -8.70 -0.59 3.15
C MET A 95 -9.88 -0.97 2.25
N THR A 96 -10.28 -2.25 2.26
CA THR A 96 -11.37 -2.77 1.43
C THR A 96 -11.95 -4.05 2.02
N ALA A 97 -13.25 -4.28 1.79
CA ALA A 97 -13.91 -5.55 2.05
C ALA A 97 -13.87 -6.51 0.84
N THR A 98 -13.32 -6.05 -0.30
CA THR A 98 -13.26 -6.86 -1.52
C THR A 98 -12.30 -8.02 -1.32
N THR A 99 -12.79 -9.24 -1.51
CA THR A 99 -11.96 -10.45 -1.50
C THR A 99 -11.83 -10.99 -2.92
N PHE A 100 -10.67 -11.57 -3.22
CA PHE A 100 -10.42 -12.22 -4.50
C PHE A 100 -10.33 -13.73 -4.28
N GLY A 101 -11.10 -14.50 -5.05
CA GLY A 101 -11.01 -15.96 -5.02
C GLY A 101 -9.59 -16.45 -5.35
N LYS A 102 -9.22 -17.64 -4.86
CA LYS A 102 -7.96 -18.32 -5.20
C LYS A 102 -8.00 -18.81 -6.65
N THR A 103 -7.90 -17.91 -7.62
CA THR A 103 -7.66 -18.27 -9.00
C THR A 103 -6.16 -18.57 -9.13
N GLN A 104 -5.81 -19.74 -9.68
CA GLN A 104 -4.41 -20.09 -9.95
C GLN A 104 -3.79 -19.00 -10.84
N GLN A 105 -2.95 -18.14 -10.26
CA GLN A 105 -2.12 -17.25 -11.04
C GLN A 105 -1.04 -18.12 -11.70
N THR A 106 -1.29 -18.50 -12.95
CA THR A 106 -0.31 -19.17 -13.80
C THR A 106 0.86 -18.21 -14.03
N GLY A 107 1.97 -18.44 -13.34
CA GLY A 107 3.36 -18.22 -13.78
C GLY A 107 3.76 -16.92 -14.47
N ARG A 108 2.98 -15.83 -14.43
CA ARG A 108 3.35 -14.59 -15.10
C ARG A 108 4.42 -13.88 -14.26
N GLN A 109 5.53 -13.53 -14.90
CA GLN A 109 6.57 -12.68 -14.29
C GLN A 109 5.88 -11.47 -13.62
N ARG A 110 6.22 -11.23 -12.35
CA ARG A 110 5.73 -10.06 -11.63
C ARG A 110 6.42 -8.86 -12.25
N GLU A 111 5.68 -8.12 -13.08
CA GLU A 111 6.08 -6.81 -13.56
C GLU A 111 6.41 -5.90 -12.38
N VAL A 112 7.46 -5.09 -12.51
CA VAL A 112 7.82 -4.11 -11.50
C VAL A 112 6.77 -3.00 -11.53
N ILE A 113 6.07 -2.82 -10.41
CA ILE A 113 4.99 -1.84 -10.31
C ILE A 113 5.57 -0.52 -9.81
N THR A 114 5.54 0.51 -10.66
CA THR A 114 5.84 1.91 -10.31
C THR A 114 4.58 2.77 -10.31
N SER A 115 4.68 4.00 -9.83
CA SER A 115 3.61 4.99 -9.84
C SER A 115 3.12 5.31 -11.25
N GLU A 116 4.00 5.41 -12.25
CA GLU A 116 3.61 5.63 -13.66
C GLU A 116 2.79 4.46 -14.21
N LEU A 117 3.15 3.21 -13.84
CA LEU A 117 2.38 2.04 -14.26
C LEU A 117 0.97 2.05 -13.63
N ILE A 118 0.86 2.49 -12.36
CA ILE A 118 -0.43 2.66 -11.70
C ILE A 118 -1.23 3.79 -12.37
N TYR A 119 -0.62 4.92 -12.71
CA TYR A 119 -1.28 5.99 -13.48
C TYR A 119 -1.73 5.52 -14.86
N TYR A 120 -0.91 4.74 -15.55
CA TYR A 120 -1.29 4.11 -16.81
C TYR A 120 -2.53 3.22 -16.64
N TRP A 121 -2.59 2.38 -15.60
CA TRP A 121 -3.77 1.57 -15.32
C TRP A 121 -5.00 2.42 -15.01
N MET A 122 -4.84 3.53 -14.29
CA MET A 122 -5.94 4.46 -14.04
C MET A 122 -6.50 5.01 -15.36
N ILE A 123 -5.63 5.48 -16.25
CA ILE A 123 -6.03 6.01 -17.57
C ILE A 123 -6.70 4.92 -18.41
N ALA A 124 -6.07 3.75 -18.55
CA ALA A 124 -6.59 2.65 -19.37
C ALA A 124 -7.95 2.12 -18.88
N LEU A 125 -8.22 2.22 -17.58
CA LEU A 125 -9.47 1.79 -16.95
C LEU A 125 -10.46 2.93 -16.74
N ASN A 126 -10.17 4.14 -17.22
CA ASN A 126 -10.97 5.36 -17.02
C ASN A 126 -11.28 5.65 -15.54
N ILE A 127 -10.31 5.42 -14.66
CA ILE A 127 -10.41 5.72 -13.23
C ILE A 127 -10.13 7.21 -13.02
N PRO A 128 -11.02 7.96 -12.34
CA PRO A 128 -10.82 9.38 -12.07
C PRO A 128 -9.55 9.67 -11.25
N PHE A 129 -8.84 10.75 -11.58
CA PHE A 129 -7.58 11.09 -10.92
C PHE A 129 -7.75 11.48 -9.44
N GLU A 130 -8.94 11.78 -8.96
CA GLU A 130 -9.23 11.99 -7.54
C GLU A 130 -8.85 10.75 -6.71
N CYS A 131 -8.98 9.54 -7.29
CA CYS A 131 -8.61 8.30 -6.63
C CYS A 131 -7.11 8.19 -6.33
N GLN A 132 -6.24 9.03 -6.92
CA GLN A 132 -4.81 9.09 -6.58
C GLN A 132 -4.57 9.52 -5.12
N LYS A 133 -5.54 10.20 -4.50
CA LYS A 133 -5.52 10.64 -3.09
C LYS A 133 -6.04 9.59 -2.12
N TRP A 134 -6.64 8.51 -2.63
CA TRP A 134 -7.11 7.42 -1.77
C TRP A 134 -5.94 6.64 -1.22
N HIS A 135 -6.23 5.83 -0.20
CA HIS A 135 -5.29 4.81 0.24
C HIS A 135 -4.87 3.91 -0.94
N LEU A 136 -3.57 3.64 -1.06
CA LEU A 136 -2.98 2.95 -2.20
C LEU A 136 -3.56 1.54 -2.35
N ASN A 137 -3.70 0.77 -1.26
CA ASN A 137 -4.30 -0.56 -1.31
C ASN A 137 -5.74 -0.55 -1.82
N ARG A 138 -6.50 0.51 -1.50
CA ARG A 138 -7.88 0.69 -2.00
C ARG A 138 -7.88 0.99 -3.51
N LEU A 139 -6.98 1.85 -3.98
CA LEU A 139 -6.81 2.14 -5.40
C LEU A 139 -6.37 0.88 -6.18
N LEU A 140 -5.37 0.15 -5.70
CA LEU A 140 -4.90 -1.09 -6.32
C LEU A 140 -6.02 -2.15 -6.38
N THR A 141 -6.86 -2.21 -5.34
CA THR A 141 -8.05 -3.07 -5.34
C THR A 141 -9.05 -2.65 -6.42
N LEU A 142 -9.35 -1.35 -6.54
CA LEU A 142 -10.24 -0.83 -7.58
C LEU A 142 -9.72 -1.18 -8.97
N ILE A 143 -8.43 -0.93 -9.23
CA ILE A 143 -7.75 -1.29 -10.49
C ILE A 143 -7.93 -2.78 -10.79
N ARG A 144 -7.73 -3.65 -9.78
CA ARG A 144 -7.91 -5.10 -9.94
C ARG A 144 -9.35 -5.48 -10.24
N VAL A 145 -10.33 -4.86 -9.59
CA VAL A 145 -11.76 -5.10 -9.86
C VAL A 145 -12.12 -4.69 -11.29
N CYS A 146 -11.76 -3.47 -11.70
CA CYS A 146 -11.99 -2.96 -13.05
C CYS A 146 -11.31 -3.85 -14.10
N SER A 147 -10.07 -4.25 -13.86
CA SER A 147 -9.34 -5.16 -14.75
C SER A 147 -10.05 -6.51 -14.91
N ILE A 148 -10.53 -7.13 -13.82
CA ILE A 148 -11.27 -8.40 -13.89
C ILE A 148 -12.59 -8.24 -14.64
N LYS A 149 -13.33 -7.15 -14.43
CA LYS A 149 -14.64 -6.92 -15.06
C LYS A 149 -14.53 -6.54 -16.54
N ASN A 150 -13.46 -5.85 -16.92
CA ASN A 150 -13.19 -5.47 -18.31
C ASN A 150 -12.47 -6.57 -19.09
N SER A 151 -11.93 -7.59 -18.42
CA SER A 151 -11.32 -8.74 -19.08
C SER A 151 -12.40 -9.66 -19.65
N PRO A 152 -12.21 -10.24 -20.85
CA PRO A 152 -13.13 -11.23 -21.38
C PRO A 152 -13.22 -12.41 -20.41
N GLN A 153 -14.45 -12.76 -20.00
CA GLN A 153 -14.66 -13.90 -19.10
C GLN A 153 -14.24 -15.18 -19.80
N LYS A 154 -13.07 -15.72 -19.41
CA LYS A 154 -12.62 -17.03 -19.88
C LYS A 154 -13.59 -18.08 -19.32
N LYS A 155 -14.46 -18.63 -20.18
CA LYS A 155 -15.25 -19.81 -19.82
C LYS A 155 -14.28 -20.93 -19.44
N MET A 156 -14.41 -21.45 -18.23
CA MET A 156 -13.59 -22.58 -17.81
C MET A 156 -13.86 -23.76 -18.74
N SER A 157 -12.80 -24.40 -19.21
CA SER A 157 -12.91 -25.62 -19.98
C SER A 157 -13.50 -26.74 -19.11
N ARG A 158 -14.14 -27.73 -19.74
CA ARG A 158 -14.68 -28.91 -19.04
C ARG A 158 -13.61 -29.61 -18.18
N ASN A 159 -12.37 -29.63 -18.65
CA ASN A 159 -11.25 -30.24 -17.93
C ASN A 159 -10.85 -29.45 -16.68
N GLU A 160 -10.83 -28.11 -16.76
CA GLU A 160 -10.57 -27.25 -15.59
C GLU A 160 -11.67 -27.38 -14.53
N ILE A 161 -12.94 -27.45 -14.95
CA ILE A 161 -14.08 -27.69 -14.05
C ILE A 161 -13.94 -29.05 -13.34
N LEU A 162 -13.63 -30.12 -14.08
CA LEU A 162 -13.43 -31.46 -13.51
C LEU A 162 -12.23 -31.52 -12.56
N ALA A 163 -11.13 -30.82 -12.87
CA ALA A 163 -9.98 -30.72 -11.99
C ALA A 163 -10.32 -30.00 -10.68
N GLN A 164 -11.03 -28.87 -10.77
CA GLN A 164 -11.48 -28.11 -9.59
C GLN A 164 -12.42 -28.94 -8.72
N ASN A 165 -13.40 -29.63 -9.31
CA ASN A 165 -14.33 -30.49 -8.58
C ASN A 165 -13.61 -31.66 -7.89
N ARG A 166 -12.60 -32.27 -8.54
CA ARG A 166 -11.76 -33.29 -7.91
C ARG A 166 -11.01 -32.75 -6.69
N ALA A 167 -10.43 -31.55 -6.79
CA ALA A 167 -9.73 -30.90 -5.69
C ALA A 167 -10.68 -30.58 -4.51
N LEU A 168 -11.88 -30.06 -4.80
CA LEU A 168 -12.90 -29.79 -3.79
C LEU A 168 -13.38 -31.08 -3.09
N ASN A 169 -13.61 -32.15 -3.85
CA ASN A 169 -14.02 -33.43 -3.30
C ASN A 169 -12.92 -34.06 -2.44
N ALA A 170 -11.64 -33.96 -2.85
CA ALA A 170 -10.51 -34.39 -2.04
C ALA A 170 -10.40 -33.60 -0.73
N ALA A 171 -10.57 -32.27 -0.77
CA ALA A 171 -10.56 -31.42 0.42
C ALA A 171 -11.69 -31.78 1.39
N ARG A 172 -12.92 -32.02 0.88
CA ARG A 172 -14.07 -32.43 1.69
C ARG A 172 -13.85 -33.80 2.34
N ARG A 173 -13.35 -34.78 1.60
CA ARG A 173 -13.00 -36.11 2.13
C ARG A 173 -11.96 -36.03 3.24
N ASN A 174 -10.93 -35.20 3.08
CA ASN A 174 -9.93 -34.97 4.12
C ASN A 174 -10.55 -34.33 5.38
N GLN A 175 -11.44 -33.34 5.19
CA GLN A 175 -12.12 -32.68 6.32
C GLN A 175 -13.04 -33.63 7.08
N LEU A 176 -13.76 -34.50 6.37
CA LEU A 176 -14.70 -35.46 6.95
C LEU A 176 -14.01 -36.79 7.35
N GLN A 177 -12.72 -36.93 7.09
CA GLN A 177 -11.94 -38.16 7.26
C GLN A 177 -12.56 -39.39 6.58
N THR A 178 -13.29 -39.19 5.48
CA THR A 178 -13.93 -40.27 4.72
C THR A 178 -13.16 -40.59 3.44
N LYS A 179 -13.24 -41.84 3.00
CA LYS A 179 -12.70 -42.29 1.70
C LYS A 179 -13.73 -42.23 0.57
N GLY A 180 -14.99 -41.96 0.91
CA GLY A 180 -16.14 -41.80 0.03
C GLY A 180 -17.10 -40.81 0.65
#